data_AF-A0A832WZH1-F1
#
_entry.id   AF-A0A832WZH1-F1
#
_cell.length_a   1.000
_cell.length_b   1.000
_cell.length_c   1.000
_cell.angle_alpha   90.00
_cell.angle_beta   90.00
_cell.angle_gamma   90.00
#
_symmetry.space_group_name_H-M   'P 1'
#
loop_
_entity.id
_entity.type
_entity.pdbx_description
1 polymer ?
#
loop_
_entity_poly.entity_id
_entity_poly.type
_entity_poly.pdbx_seq_one_letter_code
_entity_poly.pdbx_strand_id
1 'polypeptide(L)'
;MQRATLKKITVLVLFLVLSLSAFGLGAYPVKADAGGTGKYLEIEFMPSENLGLCYVTATKIDSGQVFTFEADNSSTYSQKVGAGTVLLEAWPDEDNGWTFSHWTIDEIPKYVDTIQYKTVKYGKVYAYFERKTVDITVSVQMGLGSISYAGEEVATPGNPGIVPVPFGSEPIFTFESTDNHLSAAIIDWNTETEYFADLVLTEFATSYQFPPVKTDHTLDAFFSANGEAYVPTGSNVNVFLSSEASLFFGLVDSSGTARGRDLDLQFDPADLVVWEITLLEVQFNGNSIVALRYDDSSLPEGFDESSLRMYRGEFNFEDFEACDFNDDGKIDGQDVSAVANAAKQDYWYDETYDVYPRPEGDGKVNEDDIHFVNSMKNALDNIAWVDITLRVDVINNVIYGTTDHFSIFRAR
;
A
#
# COMPACT_ATOMS: atom_id res chain seq x y z
N MET A 1 -4.15 -72.21 48.81
CA MET A 1 -2.75 -72.30 48.31
C MET A 1 -2.56 -71.84 46.85
N GLN A 2 -3.62 -71.59 46.06
CA GLN A 2 -3.49 -71.19 44.63
C GLN A 2 -3.27 -69.69 44.35
N ARG A 3 -3.51 -68.77 45.30
CA ARG A 3 -3.32 -67.31 45.07
C ARG A 3 -1.87 -66.81 45.19
N ALA A 4 -0.98 -67.57 45.82
CA ALA A 4 0.42 -67.16 46.00
C ALA A 4 1.29 -67.44 44.76
N THR A 5 0.92 -68.45 43.96
CA THR A 5 1.67 -68.87 42.77
C THR A 5 1.42 -67.94 41.58
N LEU A 6 0.19 -67.42 41.46
CA LEU A 6 -0.18 -66.51 40.36
C LEU A 6 0.58 -65.17 40.45
N LYS A 7 0.72 -64.59 41.66
CA LYS A 7 1.47 -63.33 41.86
C LYS A 7 2.96 -63.45 41.52
N LYS A 8 3.58 -64.62 41.75
CA LYS A 8 5.01 -64.83 41.43
C LYS A 8 5.26 -64.94 39.92
N ILE A 9 4.32 -65.53 39.19
CA ILE A 9 4.43 -65.68 37.73
C ILE A 9 4.20 -64.32 37.05
N THR A 10 3.24 -63.52 37.52
CA THR A 10 2.99 -62.18 36.95
C THR A 10 4.16 -61.23 37.15
N VAL A 11 4.83 -61.26 38.30
CA VAL A 11 6.02 -60.41 38.55
C VAL A 11 7.22 -60.86 37.72
N LEU A 12 7.40 -62.17 37.51
CA LEU A 12 8.48 -62.70 36.68
C LEU A 12 8.29 -62.35 35.19
N VAL A 13 7.05 -62.43 34.69
CA VAL A 13 6.70 -62.02 33.32
C VAL A 13 6.84 -60.50 33.15
N LEU A 14 6.47 -59.70 34.14
CA LEU A 14 6.65 -58.25 34.09
C LEU A 14 8.14 -57.86 34.07
N PHE A 15 8.99 -58.55 34.85
CA PHE A 15 10.44 -58.34 34.81
C PHE A 15 11.07 -58.78 33.50
N LEU A 16 10.57 -59.85 32.88
CA LEU A 16 11.04 -60.30 31.58
C LEU A 16 10.66 -59.29 30.48
N VAL A 17 9.44 -58.77 30.48
CA VAL A 17 8.96 -57.76 29.52
C VAL A 17 9.69 -56.42 29.70
N LEU A 18 9.96 -55.99 30.95
CA LEU A 18 10.78 -54.81 31.23
C LEU A 18 12.26 -54.98 30.84
N SER A 19 12.81 -56.20 30.93
CA SER A 19 14.17 -56.48 30.47
C SER A 19 14.28 -56.57 28.94
N LEU A 20 13.20 -56.93 28.25
CA LEU A 20 13.13 -56.96 26.79
C LEU A 20 12.86 -55.58 26.17
N SER A 21 12.17 -54.67 26.87
CA SER A 21 12.00 -53.28 26.44
C SER A 21 13.25 -52.40 26.64
N ALA A 22 14.25 -52.87 27.39
CA ALA A 22 15.54 -52.20 27.53
C ALA A 22 16.51 -52.51 26.37
N PHE A 23 16.19 -53.50 25.52
CA PHE A 23 16.88 -53.73 24.25
C PHE A 23 16.10 -53.09 23.12
N GLY A 24 16.17 -51.76 23.06
CA GLY A 24 15.87 -51.02 21.83
C GLY A 24 16.80 -51.52 20.72
N LEU A 25 16.25 -52.37 19.85
CA LEU A 25 16.81 -52.67 18.53
C LEU A 25 16.91 -51.36 17.76
N GLY A 26 18.14 -50.90 17.50
CA GLY A 26 18.39 -49.77 16.62
C GLY A 26 19.66 -48.95 16.90
N ALA A 27 20.34 -49.11 18.03
CA ALA A 27 21.67 -48.53 18.19
C ALA A 27 22.71 -49.50 17.62
N TYR A 28 23.13 -49.29 16.37
CA TYR A 28 24.42 -49.83 15.93
C TYR A 28 25.46 -49.42 16.99
N PRO A 29 26.34 -50.33 17.46
CA PRO A 29 27.42 -49.95 18.35
C PRO A 29 28.30 -48.96 17.60
N VAL A 30 28.07 -47.67 17.84
CA VAL A 30 28.96 -46.60 17.44
C VAL A 30 30.29 -46.92 18.07
N LYS A 31 31.27 -47.24 17.24
CA LYS A 31 32.64 -47.46 17.68
C LYS A 31 33.07 -46.17 18.39
N ALA A 32 33.18 -46.24 19.72
CA ALA A 32 33.68 -45.13 20.51
C ALA A 32 35.09 -44.82 20.00
N ASP A 33 35.19 -43.75 19.23
CA ASP A 33 36.41 -43.36 18.59
C ASP A 33 37.40 -42.99 19.71
N ALA A 34 38.58 -43.60 19.68
CA ALA A 34 39.59 -43.39 20.69
C ALA A 34 39.89 -41.89 20.76
N GLY A 35 39.62 -41.29 21.93
CA GLY A 35 39.61 -39.85 22.14
C GLY A 35 40.89 -39.18 21.64
N GLY A 36 40.84 -38.66 20.42
CA GLY A 36 41.79 -37.66 19.94
C GLY A 36 41.62 -36.41 20.78
N THR A 37 42.49 -36.23 21.76
CA THR A 37 42.52 -35.04 22.62
C THR A 37 42.69 -33.78 21.78
N GLY A 38 41.64 -32.95 21.71
CA GLY A 38 41.76 -31.51 21.42
C GLY A 38 41.50 -31.06 19.98
N LYS A 39 40.75 -31.81 19.16
CA LYS A 39 40.27 -31.29 17.87
C LYS A 39 38.87 -30.71 18.00
N TYR A 40 38.72 -29.48 17.52
CA TYR A 40 37.50 -28.70 17.55
C TYR A 40 37.09 -28.39 16.10
N LEU A 41 35.79 -28.29 15.89
CA LEU A 41 35.22 -27.70 14.71
C LEU A 41 34.68 -26.34 15.12
N GLU A 42 35.19 -25.29 14.49
CA GLU A 42 34.66 -23.95 14.59
C GLU A 42 33.89 -23.63 13.32
N ILE A 43 32.61 -23.31 13.46
CA ILE A 43 31.77 -22.82 12.37
C ILE A 43 31.46 -21.36 12.65
N GLU A 44 31.78 -20.51 11.68
CA GLU A 44 31.34 -19.12 11.65
C GLU A 44 30.24 -18.95 10.62
N PHE A 45 29.14 -18.37 11.05
CA PHE A 45 28.00 -18.03 10.21
C PHE A 45 28.18 -16.64 9.61
N MET A 46 27.97 -16.54 8.30
CA MET A 46 28.14 -15.32 7.53
C MET A 46 26.85 -14.99 6.76
N PRO A 47 26.38 -13.73 6.74
CA PRO A 47 26.85 -12.61 7.56
C PRO A 47 26.60 -12.85 9.06
N SER A 48 27.29 -12.10 9.92
CA SER A 48 27.13 -12.14 11.38
C SER A 48 25.80 -11.54 11.88
N GLU A 49 24.85 -11.33 10.97
CA GLU A 49 23.54 -10.74 11.26
C GLU A 49 22.59 -11.80 11.82
N ASN A 50 21.37 -11.41 12.20
CA ASN A 50 20.37 -12.36 12.67
C ASN A 50 19.91 -13.26 11.50
N LEU A 51 20.51 -14.45 11.40
CA LEU A 51 20.20 -15.47 10.38
C LEU A 51 18.92 -16.27 10.69
N GLY A 52 18.11 -15.83 11.66
CA GLY A 52 16.88 -16.52 12.04
C GLY A 52 17.14 -17.94 12.55
N LEU A 53 16.47 -18.92 11.95
CA LEU A 53 16.59 -20.33 12.28
C LEU A 53 17.60 -21.08 11.40
N CYS A 54 18.52 -20.38 10.72
CA CYS A 54 19.57 -21.06 9.97
C CYS A 54 20.44 -21.92 10.91
N TYR A 55 20.81 -23.12 10.46
CA TYR A 55 21.69 -24.00 11.23
C TYR A 55 22.60 -24.81 10.32
N VAL A 56 23.68 -25.32 10.91
CA VAL A 56 24.61 -26.25 10.27
C VAL A 56 24.61 -27.55 11.08
N THR A 57 24.59 -28.68 10.39
CA THR A 57 24.84 -29.98 11.01
C THR A 57 26.21 -30.48 10.60
N ALA A 58 26.94 -31.07 11.55
CA ALA A 58 28.16 -31.80 11.31
C ALA A 58 27.96 -33.27 11.70
N THR A 59 27.94 -34.16 10.71
CA THR A 59 27.74 -35.60 10.91
C THR A 59 29.06 -36.34 10.77
N LYS A 60 29.54 -36.98 11.83
CA LYS A 60 30.82 -37.69 11.80
C LYS A 60 30.71 -39.01 11.03
N ILE A 61 31.38 -39.10 9.88
CA ILE A 61 31.21 -40.17 8.88
C ILE A 61 31.39 -41.58 9.48
N ASP A 62 32.39 -41.77 10.35
CA ASP A 62 32.72 -43.09 10.89
C ASP A 62 31.78 -43.56 12.01
N SER A 63 31.01 -42.64 12.60
CA SER A 63 30.25 -42.89 13.84
C SER A 63 28.75 -42.57 13.73
N GLY A 64 28.36 -41.76 12.74
CA GLY A 64 27.01 -41.23 12.61
C GLY A 64 26.64 -40.18 13.67
N GLN A 65 27.57 -39.78 14.55
CA GLN A 65 27.30 -38.76 15.56
C GLN A 65 27.05 -37.41 14.89
N VAL A 66 25.90 -36.79 15.17
CA VAL A 66 25.48 -35.49 14.64
C VAL A 66 25.70 -34.40 15.68
N PHE A 67 26.22 -33.27 15.23
CA PHE A 67 26.39 -32.04 15.99
C PHE A 67 25.62 -30.93 15.28
N THR A 68 24.77 -30.18 15.99
CA THR A 68 23.99 -29.09 15.40
C THR A 68 24.52 -27.75 15.93
N PHE A 69 24.72 -26.81 15.02
CA PHE A 69 25.16 -25.44 15.28
C PHE A 69 24.04 -24.53 14.79
N GLU A 70 23.33 -23.87 15.69
CA GLU A 70 22.25 -22.94 15.37
C GLU A 70 22.82 -21.52 15.34
N ALA A 71 22.39 -20.65 14.43
CA ALA A 71 22.94 -19.31 14.28
C ALA A 71 22.48 -18.28 15.36
N ASP A 72 22.11 -18.72 16.57
CA ASP A 72 21.51 -17.90 17.62
C ASP A 72 22.45 -16.82 18.24
N ASN A 73 22.30 -15.54 17.86
CA ASN A 73 22.99 -14.38 18.47
C ASN A 73 24.54 -14.42 18.58
N SER A 74 25.21 -15.50 18.17
CA SER A 74 26.66 -15.66 18.10
C SER A 74 27.03 -15.96 16.65
N SER A 75 27.98 -15.21 16.10
CA SER A 75 28.46 -15.47 14.74
C SER A 75 29.35 -16.70 14.67
N THR A 76 29.89 -17.18 15.80
CA THR A 76 30.89 -18.26 15.82
C THR A 76 30.58 -19.29 16.89
N TYR A 77 30.65 -20.58 16.52
CA TYR A 77 30.43 -21.70 17.40
C TYR A 77 31.58 -22.68 17.33
N SER A 78 32.08 -23.11 18.49
CA SER A 78 33.18 -24.07 18.58
C SER A 78 32.77 -25.28 19.40
N GLN A 79 32.84 -26.47 18.80
CA GLN A 79 32.49 -27.73 19.48
C GLN A 79 33.59 -28.79 19.32
N LYS A 80 33.80 -29.56 20.39
CA LYS A 80 34.76 -30.67 20.40
C LYS A 80 34.16 -31.90 19.69
N VAL A 81 34.41 -32.01 18.40
CA VAL A 81 33.95 -33.12 17.54
C VAL A 81 34.92 -34.33 17.53
N GLY A 82 36.14 -34.15 18.06
CA GLY A 82 37.18 -35.18 18.03
C GLY A 82 37.86 -35.30 16.66
N ALA A 83 38.78 -36.27 16.52
CA ALA A 83 39.44 -36.52 15.24
C ALA A 83 38.53 -37.30 14.28
N GLY A 84 38.68 -37.05 12.97
CA GLY A 84 37.94 -37.74 11.92
C GLY A 84 37.49 -36.80 10.81
N THR A 85 36.69 -37.33 9.89
CA THR A 85 36.00 -36.56 8.85
C THR A 85 34.54 -36.37 9.24
N VAL A 86 34.06 -35.15 9.12
CA VAL A 86 32.64 -34.79 9.29
C VAL A 86 32.04 -34.39 7.96
N LEU A 87 30.78 -34.71 7.74
CA LEU A 87 29.94 -34.18 6.67
C LEU A 87 29.25 -32.93 7.21
N LEU A 88 29.49 -31.78 6.61
CA LEU A 88 28.82 -30.53 6.95
C LEU A 88 27.68 -30.30 5.98
N GLU A 89 26.49 -30.02 6.51
CA GLU A 89 25.29 -29.69 5.77
C GLU A 89 24.69 -28.41 6.35
N ALA A 90 24.41 -27.44 5.49
CA ALA A 90 23.79 -26.18 5.86
C ALA A 90 22.28 -26.26 5.62
N TRP A 91 21.52 -25.71 6.56
CA TRP A 91 20.07 -25.70 6.56
C TRP A 91 19.63 -24.23 6.66
N PRO A 92 19.31 -23.61 5.52
CA PRO A 92 18.83 -22.23 5.52
C PRO A 92 17.39 -22.14 6.05
N ASP A 93 17.06 -20.99 6.63
CA ASP A 93 15.70 -20.64 7.05
C ASP A 93 14.90 -20.07 5.87
N GLU A 94 14.47 -20.95 4.98
CA GLU A 94 13.78 -20.59 3.73
C GLU A 94 12.46 -19.83 4.00
N ASP A 95 11.76 -20.17 5.08
CA ASP A 95 10.50 -19.53 5.48
C ASP A 95 10.68 -18.04 5.85
N ASN A 96 11.88 -17.69 6.32
CA ASN A 96 12.29 -16.30 6.60
C ASN A 96 13.21 -15.72 5.52
N GLY A 97 13.29 -16.37 4.36
CA GLY A 97 13.98 -15.85 3.18
C GLY A 97 15.49 -15.93 3.24
N TRP A 98 16.06 -16.90 3.95
CA TRP A 98 17.48 -17.21 3.86
C TRP A 98 17.73 -18.33 2.88
N THR A 99 18.85 -18.28 2.17
CA THR A 99 19.35 -19.33 1.30
C THR A 99 20.81 -19.59 1.59
N PHE A 100 21.25 -20.84 1.48
CA PHE A 100 22.68 -21.15 1.60
C PHE A 100 23.41 -20.79 0.30
N SER A 101 24.55 -20.11 0.42
CA SER A 101 25.36 -19.66 -0.72
C SER A 101 26.56 -20.58 -0.93
N HIS A 102 27.45 -20.68 0.05
CA HIS A 102 28.67 -21.48 -0.05
C HIS A 102 29.38 -21.68 1.29
N TRP A 103 30.31 -22.63 1.32
CA TRP A 103 31.28 -22.77 2.39
C TRP A 103 32.58 -22.07 2.05
N THR A 104 33.31 -21.60 3.05
CA THR A 104 34.74 -21.27 2.90
C THR A 104 35.57 -22.06 3.91
N ILE A 105 36.58 -22.79 3.42
CA ILE A 105 37.57 -23.51 4.23
C ILE A 105 38.95 -23.09 3.76
N ASP A 106 39.81 -22.66 4.69
CA ASP A 106 41.17 -22.18 4.37
C ASP A 106 41.16 -21.15 3.22
N GLU A 107 40.19 -20.22 3.26
CA GLU A 107 39.98 -19.15 2.25
C GLU A 107 39.57 -19.66 0.84
N ILE A 108 39.25 -20.93 0.69
CA ILE A 108 38.79 -21.50 -0.59
C ILE A 108 37.27 -21.70 -0.56
N PRO A 109 36.50 -21.01 -1.43
CA PRO A 109 35.06 -21.17 -1.49
C PRO A 109 34.66 -22.52 -2.11
N LYS A 110 33.57 -23.10 -1.61
CA LYS A 110 32.96 -24.36 -2.07
C LYS A 110 31.45 -24.16 -2.21
N TYR A 111 30.98 -24.09 -3.46
CA TYR A 111 29.59 -23.85 -3.84
C TYR A 111 28.80 -25.18 -3.93
N VAL A 112 28.65 -25.84 -2.79
CA VAL A 112 27.83 -27.05 -2.64
C VAL A 112 27.22 -27.05 -1.23
N ASP A 113 25.98 -27.51 -1.09
CA ASP A 113 25.26 -27.49 0.20
C ASP A 113 25.90 -28.42 1.24
N THR A 114 26.61 -29.43 0.75
CA THR A 114 27.23 -30.47 1.56
C THR A 114 28.73 -30.61 1.26
N ILE A 115 29.57 -30.58 2.30
CA ILE A 115 31.01 -30.77 2.17
C ILE A 115 31.56 -31.77 3.19
N GLN A 116 32.62 -32.49 2.82
CA GLN A 116 33.40 -33.29 3.77
C GLN A 116 34.55 -32.46 4.32
N TYR A 117 34.66 -32.39 5.65
CA TYR A 117 35.69 -31.65 6.35
C TYR A 117 36.49 -32.55 7.28
N LYS A 118 37.81 -32.55 7.12
CA LYS A 118 38.72 -33.28 8.01
C LYS A 118 39.07 -32.40 9.21
N THR A 119 38.61 -32.79 10.39
CA THR A 119 38.81 -32.03 11.64
C THR A 119 40.30 -31.83 11.94
N VAL A 120 40.66 -30.59 12.29
CA VAL A 120 42.01 -30.18 12.73
C VAL A 120 41.94 -29.45 14.07
N LYS A 121 43.08 -29.08 14.67
CA LYS A 121 43.12 -28.55 16.04
C LYS A 121 42.45 -27.18 16.20
N TYR A 122 42.52 -26.35 15.16
CA TYR A 122 41.97 -24.99 15.09
C TYR A 122 41.26 -24.77 13.75
N GLY A 123 40.49 -25.78 13.36
CA GLY A 123 39.83 -25.81 12.07
C GLY A 123 38.64 -24.87 12.05
N LYS A 124 38.65 -23.90 11.14
CA LYS A 124 37.58 -22.93 10.99
C LYS A 124 36.91 -23.09 9.63
N VAL A 125 35.59 -23.16 9.64
CA VAL A 125 34.74 -23.27 8.46
C VAL A 125 33.76 -22.10 8.51
N TYR A 126 33.58 -21.43 7.38
CA TYR A 126 32.60 -20.36 7.25
C TYR A 126 31.41 -20.88 6.44
N ALA A 127 30.20 -20.68 6.96
CA ALA A 127 28.94 -20.99 6.28
C ALA A 127 28.29 -19.67 5.84
N TYR A 128 28.22 -19.42 4.54
CA TYR A 128 27.63 -18.21 3.99
C TYR A 128 26.17 -18.43 3.63
N PHE A 129 25.31 -17.61 4.21
CA PHE A 129 23.89 -17.50 3.92
C PHE A 129 23.63 -16.14 3.28
N GLU A 130 22.73 -16.12 2.32
CA GLU A 130 22.30 -14.92 1.61
C GLU A 130 20.82 -14.73 1.86
N ARG A 131 20.43 -13.47 2.07
CA ARG A 131 19.02 -13.13 2.19
C ARG A 131 18.43 -13.03 0.80
N LYS A 132 17.37 -13.81 0.55
CA LYS A 132 16.57 -13.74 -0.65
C LYS A 132 16.05 -12.31 -0.83
N THR A 133 16.13 -11.82 -2.06
CA THR A 133 15.47 -10.59 -2.47
C THR A 133 14.19 -10.93 -3.22
N VAL A 134 13.23 -10.02 -3.16
CA VAL A 134 12.04 -10.01 -4.03
C VAL A 134 12.04 -8.69 -4.79
N ASP A 135 11.48 -8.70 -5.99
CA ASP A 135 11.48 -7.53 -6.85
C ASP A 135 10.15 -6.80 -6.75
N ILE A 136 10.21 -5.47 -6.57
CA ILE A 136 9.06 -4.60 -6.73
C ILE A 136 9.23 -3.84 -8.03
N THR A 137 8.35 -4.11 -8.99
CA THR A 137 8.29 -3.33 -10.23
C THR A 137 7.50 -2.07 -9.98
N VAL A 138 8.14 -0.92 -10.15
CA VAL A 138 7.55 0.40 -9.90
C VAL A 138 7.38 1.14 -11.21
N SER A 139 6.24 1.80 -11.39
CA SER A 139 6.00 2.57 -12.60
C SER A 139 5.11 3.79 -12.37
N VAL A 140 5.32 4.82 -13.19
CA VAL A 140 4.43 5.98 -13.28
C VAL A 140 3.62 5.84 -14.57
N GLN A 141 2.34 5.52 -14.42
CA GLN A 141 1.46 5.20 -15.54
C GLN A 141 0.92 6.46 -16.23
N MET A 142 0.63 7.52 -15.46
CA MET A 142 0.07 8.78 -15.96
C MET A 142 0.56 9.98 -15.16
N GLY A 143 0.57 11.15 -15.80
CA GLY A 143 0.92 12.43 -15.20
C GLY A 143 2.42 12.69 -15.07
N LEU A 144 2.75 13.84 -14.47
CA LEU A 144 4.13 14.23 -14.17
C LEU A 144 4.38 14.08 -12.67
N GLY A 145 5.19 13.08 -12.31
CA GLY A 145 5.63 12.79 -10.96
C GLY A 145 6.66 11.68 -10.97
N SER A 146 7.28 11.40 -9.84
CA SER A 146 8.27 10.35 -9.70
C SER A 146 8.02 9.53 -8.44
N ILE A 147 8.56 8.32 -8.45
CA ILE A 147 8.58 7.42 -7.29
C ILE A 147 10.03 7.33 -6.82
N SER A 148 10.25 7.53 -5.52
CA SER A 148 11.55 7.37 -4.89
C SER A 148 11.52 6.22 -3.88
N TYR A 149 12.66 5.55 -3.72
CA TYR A 149 12.89 4.51 -2.70
C TYR A 149 14.26 4.76 -2.05
N ALA A 150 14.31 4.74 -0.72
CA ALA A 150 15.52 5.04 0.05
C ALA A 150 16.20 6.39 -0.31
N GLY A 151 15.41 7.36 -0.79
CA GLY A 151 15.89 8.69 -1.19
C GLY A 151 16.44 8.78 -2.62
N GLU A 152 16.35 7.70 -3.41
CA GLU A 152 16.72 7.69 -4.82
C GLU A 152 15.48 7.56 -5.71
N GLU A 153 15.43 8.32 -6.80
CA GLU A 153 14.38 8.22 -7.81
C GLU A 153 14.49 6.87 -8.53
N VAL A 154 13.42 6.08 -8.48
CA VAL A 154 13.36 4.72 -9.05
C VAL A 154 12.41 4.59 -10.24
N ALA A 155 11.45 5.51 -10.40
CA ALA A 155 10.59 5.54 -11.57
C ALA A 155 10.14 6.95 -11.94
N THR A 156 10.03 7.20 -13.25
CA THR A 156 9.49 8.43 -13.85
C THR A 156 8.57 8.08 -15.03
N PRO A 157 7.80 9.03 -15.58
CA PRO A 157 6.87 8.75 -16.67
C PRO A 157 7.61 8.14 -17.88
N GLY A 158 7.18 6.94 -18.28
CA GLY A 158 7.80 6.19 -19.39
C GLY A 158 9.11 5.47 -19.04
N ASN A 159 9.58 5.53 -17.79
CA ASN A 159 10.78 4.84 -17.32
C ASN A 159 10.47 4.07 -16.02
N PRO A 160 9.94 2.83 -16.12
CA PRO A 160 9.69 1.99 -14.95
C PRO A 160 10.99 1.48 -14.33
N GLY A 161 10.97 1.24 -13.03
CA GLY A 161 12.08 0.70 -12.26
C GLY A 161 11.79 -0.69 -11.70
N ILE A 162 12.86 -1.43 -11.38
CA ILE A 162 12.80 -2.66 -10.60
C ILE A 162 13.62 -2.43 -9.34
N VAL A 163 12.98 -2.54 -8.18
CA VAL A 163 13.61 -2.32 -6.88
C VAL A 163 13.72 -3.66 -6.14
N PRO A 164 14.93 -4.24 -6.04
CA PRO A 164 15.14 -5.45 -5.26
C PRO A 164 15.12 -5.10 -3.77
N VAL A 165 14.24 -5.75 -3.02
CA VAL A 165 14.07 -5.54 -1.58
C VAL A 165 14.29 -6.84 -0.81
N PRO A 166 14.79 -6.80 0.44
CA PRO A 166 14.98 -8.01 1.23
C PRO A 166 13.65 -8.73 1.50
N PHE A 167 13.64 -10.06 1.43
CA PHE A 167 12.47 -10.86 1.81
C PHE A 167 12.03 -10.58 3.25
N GLY A 168 10.72 -10.42 3.43
CA GLY A 168 10.05 -10.08 4.68
C GLY A 168 10.22 -8.62 5.12
N SER A 169 10.84 -7.77 4.30
CA SER A 169 10.96 -6.33 4.62
C SER A 169 9.67 -5.57 4.33
N GLU A 170 9.55 -4.38 4.88
CA GLU A 170 8.41 -3.46 4.68
C GLU A 170 8.93 -2.19 3.97
N PRO A 171 9.20 -2.26 2.64
CA PRO A 171 9.77 -1.13 1.93
C PRO A 171 8.80 0.05 1.85
N ILE A 172 9.34 1.26 1.96
CA ILE A 172 8.59 2.52 1.88
C ILE A 172 8.97 3.24 0.58
N PHE A 173 7.97 3.54 -0.25
CA PHE A 173 8.10 4.33 -1.46
C PHE A 173 7.51 5.72 -1.21
N THR A 174 8.16 6.76 -1.73
CA THR A 174 7.64 8.14 -1.68
C THR A 174 7.26 8.60 -3.07
N PHE A 175 6.21 9.42 -3.15
CA PHE A 175 5.68 9.99 -4.38
C PHE A 175 6.01 11.48 -4.41
N GLU A 176 6.67 11.92 -5.47
CA GLU A 176 7.15 13.30 -5.60
C GLU A 176 6.58 13.95 -6.87
N SER A 177 6.11 15.18 -6.74
CA SER A 177 5.72 16.01 -7.88
C SER A 177 5.77 17.49 -7.51
N THR A 178 6.02 18.36 -8.51
CA THR A 178 6.09 19.82 -8.33
C THR A 178 4.76 20.52 -8.56
N ASP A 179 3.98 20.06 -9.56
CA ASP A 179 2.76 20.74 -10.02
C ASP A 179 1.55 19.80 -10.09
N ASN A 180 1.74 18.53 -9.76
CA ASN A 180 0.68 17.53 -9.67
C ASN A 180 0.63 16.94 -8.26
N HIS A 181 -0.37 16.12 -8.01
CA HIS A 181 -0.45 15.26 -6.85
C HIS A 181 -0.57 13.80 -7.29
N LEU A 182 -0.31 12.88 -6.37
CA LEU A 182 -0.63 11.47 -6.54
C LEU A 182 -2.15 11.33 -6.55
N SER A 183 -2.74 10.99 -7.68
CA SER A 183 -4.19 10.79 -7.80
C SER A 183 -4.63 9.37 -7.45
N ALA A 184 -3.81 8.37 -7.76
CA ALA A 184 -4.04 6.98 -7.37
C ALA A 184 -2.72 6.20 -7.35
N ALA A 185 -2.68 5.10 -6.60
CA ALA A 185 -1.58 4.14 -6.64
C ALA A 185 -2.13 2.72 -6.57
N ILE A 186 -1.71 1.82 -7.45
CA ILE A 186 -2.24 0.46 -7.53
C ILE A 186 -1.14 -0.54 -7.22
N ILE A 187 -1.45 -1.51 -6.37
CA ILE A 187 -0.53 -2.57 -5.96
C ILE A 187 -0.94 -3.88 -6.62
N ASP A 188 0.07 -4.60 -7.13
CA ASP A 188 -0.07 -5.92 -7.76
C ASP A 188 -1.10 -5.96 -8.88
N TRP A 189 -0.98 -5.03 -9.83
CA TRP A 189 -1.86 -4.95 -11.01
C TRP A 189 -1.86 -6.26 -11.82
N ASN A 190 -2.85 -7.09 -11.54
CA ASN A 190 -3.24 -8.29 -12.25
C ASN A 190 -4.29 -8.00 -13.34
N THR A 191 -3.81 -7.82 -14.56
CA THR A 191 -4.64 -7.67 -15.77
C THR A 191 -5.63 -8.82 -16.00
N GLU A 192 -5.46 -9.98 -15.37
CA GLU A 192 -6.33 -11.15 -15.57
C GLU A 192 -7.54 -11.19 -14.63
N THR A 193 -7.47 -10.54 -13.47
CA THR A 193 -8.54 -10.60 -12.46
C THR A 193 -9.31 -9.31 -12.26
N GLU A 194 -8.84 -8.15 -12.75
CA GLU A 194 -9.50 -6.83 -12.57
C GLU A 194 -9.87 -6.44 -11.12
N TYR A 195 -9.43 -7.22 -10.13
CA TYR A 195 -9.68 -7.01 -8.70
C TYR A 195 -8.37 -6.62 -8.02
N PHE A 196 -8.31 -5.40 -7.48
CA PHE A 196 -7.22 -5.01 -6.59
C PHE A 196 -7.68 -4.84 -5.15
N ALA A 197 -6.87 -5.43 -4.28
CA ALA A 197 -6.97 -5.40 -2.84
C ALA A 197 -5.99 -4.35 -2.31
N ASP A 198 -6.47 -3.58 -1.34
CA ASP A 198 -5.77 -2.59 -0.52
C ASP A 198 -5.13 -1.42 -1.26
N LEU A 199 -6.00 -0.56 -1.82
CA LEU A 199 -5.67 0.85 -2.06
C LEU A 199 -5.85 1.66 -0.75
N VAL A 200 -5.05 1.33 0.28
CA VAL A 200 -5.06 2.05 1.56
C VAL A 200 -4.04 3.17 1.49
N LEU A 201 -4.35 4.22 0.75
CA LEU A 201 -3.75 5.52 1.01
C LEU A 201 -4.66 6.24 2.01
N THR A 202 -4.21 6.30 3.25
CA THR A 202 -4.76 7.21 4.25
C THR A 202 -4.41 8.63 3.82
N GLU A 203 -5.41 9.38 3.36
CA GLU A 203 -5.47 10.84 3.21
C GLU A 203 -4.15 11.54 2.81
N PHE A 204 -4.05 11.94 1.54
CA PHE A 204 -2.97 12.80 1.02
C PHE A 204 -1.57 12.18 1.16
N ALA A 205 -1.51 10.85 1.14
CA ALA A 205 -0.30 10.10 1.33
C ALA A 205 0.76 10.43 0.27
N THR A 206 1.89 10.99 0.72
CA THR A 206 3.10 11.18 -0.08
C THR A 206 3.99 9.94 -0.09
N SER A 207 3.53 8.84 0.52
CA SER A 207 4.28 7.60 0.61
C SER A 207 3.38 6.38 0.78
N TYR A 208 3.90 5.21 0.40
CA TYR A 208 3.28 3.92 0.62
C TYR A 208 4.29 2.96 1.26
N GLN A 209 3.91 2.34 2.38
CA GLN A 209 4.67 1.28 3.04
C GLN A 209 4.04 -0.07 2.70
N PHE A 210 4.79 -0.93 2.03
CA PHE A 210 4.37 -2.31 1.83
C PHE A 210 4.33 -3.06 3.17
N PRO A 211 3.37 -3.98 3.36
CA PRO A 211 3.49 -5.01 4.40
C PRO A 211 4.70 -5.91 4.12
N PRO A 212 5.08 -6.82 5.05
CA PRO A 212 6.22 -7.72 4.86
C PRO A 212 6.16 -8.49 3.53
N VAL A 213 7.01 -8.14 2.57
CA VAL A 213 6.95 -8.68 1.20
C VAL A 213 7.60 -10.06 1.11
N LYS A 214 6.93 -11.00 0.44
CA LYS A 214 7.41 -12.40 0.34
C LYS A 214 7.45 -12.92 -1.09
N THR A 215 6.85 -12.19 -2.01
CA THR A 215 6.81 -12.46 -3.44
C THR A 215 7.12 -11.17 -4.19
N ASP A 216 7.28 -11.27 -5.49
CA ASP A 216 7.41 -10.09 -6.33
C ASP A 216 6.09 -9.32 -6.33
N HIS A 217 6.17 -8.00 -6.43
CA HIS A 217 5.03 -7.10 -6.39
C HIS A 217 5.11 -6.04 -7.49
N THR A 218 3.98 -5.37 -7.77
CA THR A 218 3.97 -4.15 -8.59
C THR A 218 3.42 -2.95 -7.82
N LEU A 219 3.91 -1.76 -8.13
CA LEU A 219 3.38 -0.48 -7.65
C LEU A 219 3.29 0.48 -8.84
N ASP A 220 2.06 0.79 -9.21
CA ASP A 220 1.72 1.67 -10.33
C ASP A 220 1.14 2.98 -9.80
N ALA A 221 1.87 4.08 -9.94
CA ALA A 221 1.42 5.41 -9.51
C ALA A 221 0.82 6.22 -10.66
N PHE A 222 -0.21 6.98 -10.34
CA PHE A 222 -0.90 7.90 -11.24
C PHE A 222 -0.83 9.29 -10.63
N PHE A 223 -0.36 10.25 -11.41
CA PHE A 223 -0.31 11.66 -11.03
C PHE A 223 -1.32 12.45 -11.88
N SER A 224 -1.90 13.50 -11.30
CA SER A 224 -2.86 14.36 -11.98
C SER A 224 -2.70 15.79 -11.50
N ALA A 225 -3.13 16.76 -12.32
CA ALA A 225 -3.16 18.15 -11.90
C ALA A 225 -4.14 18.33 -10.73
N ASN A 226 -3.90 19.28 -9.83
CA ASN A 226 -4.83 19.60 -8.75
C ASN A 226 -6.23 19.85 -9.31
N GLY A 227 -7.23 19.21 -8.69
CA GLY A 227 -8.61 19.21 -9.16
C GLY A 227 -8.92 18.10 -10.19
N GLU A 228 -7.98 17.25 -10.55
CA GLU A 228 -8.22 16.08 -11.40
C GLU A 228 -7.68 14.81 -10.74
N ALA A 229 -8.31 13.67 -11.02
CA ALA A 229 -7.83 12.37 -10.61
C ALA A 229 -8.15 11.30 -11.65
N TYR A 230 -7.17 10.46 -11.97
CA TYR A 230 -7.44 9.23 -12.69
C TYR A 230 -8.15 8.23 -11.76
N VAL A 231 -9.26 7.67 -12.22
CA VAL A 231 -10.01 6.64 -11.49
C VAL A 231 -9.78 5.29 -12.16
N PRO A 232 -8.98 4.38 -11.57
CA PRO A 232 -8.79 3.05 -12.12
C PRO A 232 -10.03 2.17 -11.95
N THR A 233 -10.14 1.14 -12.79
CA THR A 233 -11.07 0.03 -12.55
C THR A 233 -10.64 -0.81 -11.34
N GLY A 234 -11.60 -1.42 -10.66
CA GLY A 234 -11.34 -2.35 -9.56
C GLY A 234 -12.19 -2.12 -8.33
N SER A 235 -11.86 -2.79 -7.24
CA SER A 235 -12.56 -2.71 -5.95
C SER A 235 -11.82 -1.84 -4.95
N ASN A 236 -12.55 -1.20 -4.03
CA ASN A 236 -11.98 -0.36 -2.96
C ASN A 236 -11.02 0.71 -3.50
N VAL A 237 -11.44 1.38 -4.58
CA VAL A 237 -10.62 2.38 -5.27
C VAL A 237 -10.70 3.70 -4.51
N ASN A 238 -9.56 4.18 -4.02
CA ASN A 238 -9.44 5.51 -3.44
C ASN A 238 -8.67 6.42 -4.41
N VAL A 239 -9.17 7.62 -4.67
CA VAL A 239 -8.52 8.61 -5.52
C VAL A 239 -8.48 9.97 -4.86
N PHE A 240 -7.45 10.74 -5.14
CA PHE A 240 -7.26 12.08 -4.62
C PHE A 240 -7.45 13.09 -5.75
N LEU A 241 -8.36 14.03 -5.56
CA LEU A 241 -8.53 15.18 -6.48
C LEU A 241 -7.54 16.28 -6.14
N SER A 242 -7.16 16.43 -4.87
CA SER A 242 -6.22 17.43 -4.38
C SER A 242 -5.71 17.02 -2.99
N SER A 243 -4.99 17.92 -2.31
CA SER A 243 -4.68 17.83 -0.88
C SER A 243 -5.88 18.07 0.06
N GLU A 244 -7.07 18.28 -0.51
CA GLU A 244 -8.27 18.67 0.23
C GLU A 244 -9.49 17.79 -0.09
N ALA A 245 -9.53 17.13 -1.25
CA ALA A 245 -10.64 16.27 -1.64
C ALA A 245 -10.19 14.88 -2.11
N SER A 246 -10.89 13.84 -1.65
CA SER A 246 -10.72 12.46 -2.12
C SER A 246 -12.04 11.71 -2.27
N LEU A 247 -12.02 10.69 -3.11
CA LEU A 247 -13.17 9.85 -3.44
C LEU A 247 -12.83 8.39 -3.22
N PHE A 248 -13.72 7.66 -2.56
CA PHE A 248 -13.61 6.23 -2.38
C PHE A 248 -14.80 5.50 -3.03
N PHE A 249 -14.50 4.48 -3.83
CA PHE A 249 -15.45 3.66 -4.55
C PHE A 249 -15.36 2.21 -4.08
N GLY A 250 -16.50 1.59 -3.78
CA GLY A 250 -16.53 0.15 -3.48
C GLY A 250 -16.14 -0.71 -4.69
N LEU A 251 -16.63 -0.33 -5.88
CA LEU A 251 -16.33 -0.98 -7.16
C LEU A 251 -16.44 0.01 -8.32
N VAL A 252 -15.42 0.06 -9.18
CA VAL A 252 -15.35 0.83 -10.42
C VAL A 252 -15.33 -0.15 -11.60
N ASP A 253 -16.39 -0.15 -12.40
CA ASP A 253 -16.60 -1.02 -13.55
C ASP A 253 -15.87 -0.50 -14.82
N SER A 254 -15.71 0.82 -14.95
CA SER A 254 -14.96 1.46 -16.04
C SER A 254 -14.10 2.60 -15.50
N SER A 255 -12.84 2.63 -15.92
CA SER A 255 -11.93 3.71 -15.56
C SER A 255 -12.31 5.01 -16.26
N GLY A 256 -11.78 6.11 -15.75
CA GLY A 256 -12.03 7.44 -16.30
C GLY A 256 -11.35 8.52 -15.47
N THR A 257 -11.92 9.71 -15.46
CA THR A 257 -11.37 10.86 -14.76
C THR A 257 -12.42 11.45 -13.82
N ALA A 258 -12.03 11.68 -12.57
CA ALA A 258 -12.75 12.55 -11.67
C ALA A 258 -12.18 13.96 -11.76
N ARG A 259 -13.04 14.97 -11.75
CA ARG A 259 -12.68 16.37 -11.68
C ARG A 259 -13.34 16.99 -10.47
N GLY A 260 -12.68 17.95 -9.85
CA GLY A 260 -13.29 18.80 -8.86
C GLY A 260 -12.53 20.08 -8.63
N ARG A 261 -13.22 21.05 -8.04
CA ARG A 261 -12.65 22.34 -7.68
C ARG A 261 -13.40 22.94 -6.50
N ASP A 262 -12.70 23.77 -5.76
CA ASP A 262 -13.34 24.71 -4.83
C ASP A 262 -14.18 25.72 -5.61
N LEU A 263 -15.37 25.99 -5.09
CA LEU A 263 -16.24 27.05 -5.56
C LEU A 263 -16.17 28.20 -4.55
N ASP A 264 -15.63 29.35 -4.98
CA ASP A 264 -15.72 30.59 -4.21
C ASP A 264 -17.13 31.17 -4.38
N LEU A 265 -18.07 30.59 -3.64
CA LEU A 265 -19.43 31.09 -3.62
C LEU A 265 -19.54 32.16 -2.55
N GLN A 266 -19.83 33.40 -2.95
CA GLN A 266 -20.04 34.53 -2.03
C GLN A 266 -21.37 34.46 -1.23
N PHE A 267 -21.76 33.26 -0.77
CA PHE A 267 -22.77 33.09 0.28
C PHE A 267 -22.09 33.28 1.62
N ASP A 268 -22.12 34.51 2.11
CA ASP A 268 -21.81 34.90 3.50
C ASP A 268 -22.55 33.94 4.46
N PRO A 269 -21.85 32.94 5.04
CA PRO A 269 -20.82 33.13 6.06
C PRO A 269 -19.48 32.42 5.79
N ALA A 270 -18.44 32.91 6.47
CA ALA A 270 -17.01 32.56 6.38
C ALA A 270 -16.61 31.09 6.69
N ASP A 271 -17.57 30.16 6.81
CA ASP A 271 -17.36 28.83 7.39
C ASP A 271 -17.76 27.68 6.44
N LEU A 272 -17.77 27.93 5.13
CA LEU A 272 -18.29 26.97 4.12
C LEU A 272 -17.19 26.56 3.14
N VAL A 273 -16.88 25.26 3.12
CA VAL A 273 -16.11 24.66 2.02
C VAL A 273 -17.11 24.10 1.00
N VAL A 274 -17.01 24.54 -0.25
CA VAL A 274 -17.89 24.10 -1.33
C VAL A 274 -17.06 23.52 -2.47
N TRP A 275 -17.29 22.25 -2.80
CA TRP A 275 -16.63 21.55 -3.90
C TRP A 275 -17.63 21.17 -4.98
N GLU A 276 -17.29 21.44 -6.23
CA GLU A 276 -17.89 20.75 -7.37
C GLU A 276 -17.10 19.48 -7.64
N ILE A 277 -17.76 18.33 -7.80
CA ILE A 277 -17.11 17.11 -8.26
C ILE A 277 -17.93 16.50 -9.40
N THR A 278 -17.23 16.12 -10.47
CA THR A 278 -17.78 15.51 -11.68
C THR A 278 -16.98 14.27 -12.06
N LEU A 279 -17.68 13.25 -12.57
CA LEU A 279 -17.06 12.05 -13.13
C LEU A 279 -17.22 12.00 -14.64
N LEU A 280 -16.12 11.76 -15.34
CA LEU A 280 -16.06 11.57 -16.78
C LEU A 280 -15.68 10.13 -17.08
N GLU A 281 -16.56 9.42 -17.80
CA GLU A 281 -16.36 8.03 -18.28
C GLU A 281 -16.24 6.96 -17.18
N VAL A 282 -16.18 7.36 -15.90
CA VAL A 282 -16.18 6.47 -14.75
C VAL A 282 -17.57 5.84 -14.58
N GLN A 283 -17.61 4.51 -14.56
CA GLN A 283 -18.80 3.75 -14.17
C GLN A 283 -18.50 3.03 -12.88
N PHE A 284 -19.37 3.19 -11.88
CA PHE A 284 -19.22 2.55 -10.57
C PHE A 284 -20.58 2.03 -10.10
N ASN A 285 -20.55 1.07 -9.18
CA ASN A 285 -21.75 0.45 -8.64
C ASN A 285 -21.88 0.72 -7.14
N GLY A 286 -23.09 1.12 -6.72
CA GLY A 286 -23.41 1.44 -5.34
C GLY A 286 -23.09 2.89 -4.98
N ASN A 287 -22.74 3.12 -3.72
CA ASN A 287 -22.41 4.45 -3.22
C ASN A 287 -20.89 4.66 -3.22
N SER A 288 -20.47 5.88 -3.51
CA SER A 288 -19.14 6.39 -3.23
C SER A 288 -19.10 7.12 -1.89
N ILE A 289 -17.91 7.22 -1.32
CA ILE A 289 -17.62 8.10 -0.18
C ILE A 289 -16.83 9.29 -0.70
N VAL A 290 -17.29 10.49 -0.35
CA VAL A 290 -16.56 11.75 -0.58
C VAL A 290 -15.92 12.14 0.74
N ALA A 291 -14.65 12.52 0.73
CA ALA A 291 -13.97 13.07 1.88
C ALA A 291 -13.46 14.47 1.53
N LEU A 292 -13.85 15.46 2.34
CA LEU A 292 -13.43 16.86 2.21
C LEU A 292 -12.69 17.27 3.48
N ARG A 293 -11.52 17.85 3.29
CA ARG A 293 -10.76 18.48 4.35
C ARG A 293 -11.37 19.84 4.69
N TYR A 294 -11.37 20.20 5.97
CA TYR A 294 -11.75 21.53 6.43
C TYR A 294 -10.58 22.20 7.16
N ASP A 295 -10.56 23.54 7.14
CA ASP A 295 -9.60 24.34 7.89
C ASP A 295 -10.17 24.62 9.28
N ASP A 296 -9.57 24.03 10.32
CA ASP A 296 -9.98 24.23 11.71
C ASP A 296 -9.84 25.69 12.15
N SER A 297 -8.89 26.43 11.57
CA SER A 297 -8.64 27.84 11.87
C SER A 297 -9.71 28.78 11.31
N SER A 298 -10.51 28.29 10.34
CA SER A 298 -11.66 29.01 9.81
C SER A 298 -12.90 28.91 10.70
N LEU A 299 -12.94 27.94 11.63
CA LEU A 299 -14.12 27.70 12.45
C LEU A 299 -14.27 28.75 13.57
N PRO A 300 -15.51 29.12 13.94
CA PRO A 300 -15.76 30.01 15.07
C PRO A 300 -15.13 29.50 16.38
N GLU A 301 -14.63 30.41 17.22
CA GLU A 301 -14.05 30.04 18.52
C GLU A 301 -15.06 29.25 19.37
N GLY A 302 -14.65 28.06 19.82
CA GLY A 302 -15.49 27.16 20.61
C GLY A 302 -16.54 26.38 19.83
N PHE A 303 -16.46 26.38 18.49
CA PHE A 303 -17.28 25.53 17.64
C PHE A 303 -17.01 24.04 17.92
N ASP A 304 -18.08 23.24 17.94
CA ASP A 304 -17.97 21.79 18.09
C ASP A 304 -17.79 21.17 16.71
N GLU A 305 -16.56 20.83 16.36
CA GLU A 305 -16.20 20.23 15.06
C GLU A 305 -16.99 18.95 14.75
N SER A 306 -17.37 18.17 15.78
CA SER A 306 -18.19 16.97 15.58
C SER A 306 -19.61 17.27 15.07
N SER A 307 -20.03 18.54 15.13
CA SER A 307 -21.29 19.03 14.60
C SER A 307 -21.24 19.41 13.12
N LEU A 308 -20.06 19.40 12.48
CA LEU A 308 -19.92 19.63 11.04
C LEU A 308 -20.76 18.63 10.24
N ARG A 309 -21.32 19.11 9.14
CA ARG A 309 -22.16 18.33 8.22
C ARG A 309 -21.72 18.55 6.78
N MET A 310 -21.75 17.47 6.00
CA MET A 310 -21.60 17.51 4.55
C MET A 310 -22.97 17.37 3.89
N TYR A 311 -23.29 18.34 3.04
CA TYR A 311 -24.50 18.35 2.24
C TYR A 311 -24.16 18.17 0.77
N ARG A 312 -24.99 17.43 0.06
CA ARG A 312 -24.99 17.34 -1.39
C ARG A 312 -26.11 18.22 -1.94
N GLY A 313 -25.79 19.11 -2.85
CA GLY A 313 -26.75 19.85 -3.65
C GLY A 313 -26.89 19.18 -5.01
N GLU A 314 -28.11 18.97 -5.48
CA GLU A 314 -28.36 18.57 -6.86
C GLU A 314 -28.42 19.82 -7.73
N PHE A 315 -27.30 20.16 -8.36
CA PHE A 315 -27.18 21.38 -9.13
C PHE A 315 -26.24 21.21 -10.33
N ASN A 316 -26.63 21.81 -11.46
CA ASN A 316 -25.75 21.90 -12.62
C ASN A 316 -24.94 23.20 -12.53
N PHE A 317 -23.67 23.07 -12.15
CA PHE A 317 -22.82 24.25 -11.96
C PHE A 317 -22.37 24.87 -13.29
N GLU A 318 -22.27 24.10 -14.37
CA GLU A 318 -21.97 24.64 -15.70
C GLU A 318 -23.04 25.66 -16.15
N ASP A 319 -24.32 25.35 -15.89
CA ASP A 319 -25.43 26.27 -16.19
C ASP A 319 -25.35 27.54 -15.32
N PHE A 320 -24.80 27.44 -14.11
CA PHE A 320 -24.62 28.58 -13.22
C PHE A 320 -23.54 29.52 -13.72
N GLU A 321 -22.36 29.01 -14.05
CA GLU A 321 -21.28 29.82 -14.61
C GLU A 321 -21.67 30.47 -15.92
N ALA A 322 -22.49 29.78 -16.74
CA ALA A 322 -23.03 30.35 -17.97
C ALA A 322 -24.01 31.52 -17.71
N CYS A 323 -24.62 31.57 -16.52
CA CYS A 323 -25.62 32.57 -16.16
C CYS A 323 -25.09 33.70 -15.26
N ASP A 324 -23.97 33.51 -14.58
CA ASP A 324 -23.25 34.54 -13.81
C ASP A 324 -22.42 35.41 -14.76
N PHE A 325 -23.13 36.31 -15.46
CA PHE A 325 -22.61 37.01 -16.62
C PHE A 325 -21.64 38.15 -16.24
N ASN A 326 -21.69 38.60 -14.98
CA ASN A 326 -20.79 39.62 -14.45
C ASN A 326 -19.69 39.04 -13.54
N ASP A 327 -19.66 37.71 -13.35
CA ASP A 327 -18.67 36.96 -12.56
C ASP A 327 -18.61 37.47 -11.10
N ASP A 328 -19.77 37.75 -10.52
CA ASP A 328 -19.89 38.24 -9.12
C ASP A 328 -20.24 37.13 -8.12
N GLY A 329 -20.38 35.89 -8.60
CA GLY A 329 -20.69 34.70 -7.81
C GLY A 329 -22.18 34.54 -7.53
N LYS A 330 -23.06 35.30 -8.21
CA LYS A 330 -24.52 35.28 -8.02
C LYS A 330 -25.21 35.45 -9.37
N ILE A 331 -26.42 34.89 -9.47
CA ILE A 331 -27.29 35.15 -10.62
C ILE A 331 -28.45 36.00 -10.13
N ASP A 332 -28.39 37.31 -10.41
CA ASP A 332 -29.37 38.28 -9.98
C ASP A 332 -29.90 39.17 -11.14
N GLY A 333 -30.47 40.34 -10.81
CA GLY A 333 -30.98 41.25 -11.83
C GLY A 333 -29.90 41.93 -12.68
N GLN A 334 -28.66 41.95 -12.22
CA GLN A 334 -27.50 42.51 -12.89
C GLN A 334 -27.07 41.61 -14.05
N ASP A 335 -27.05 40.29 -13.87
CA ASP A 335 -26.77 39.31 -14.93
C ASP A 335 -27.80 39.39 -16.03
N VAL A 336 -29.09 39.36 -15.65
CA VAL A 336 -30.21 39.54 -16.60
C VAL A 336 -30.07 40.86 -17.37
N SER A 337 -29.61 41.92 -16.71
CA SER A 337 -29.37 43.22 -17.36
C SER A 337 -28.16 43.20 -18.28
N ALA A 338 -27.10 42.47 -17.93
CA ALA A 338 -25.89 42.31 -18.72
C ALA A 338 -26.20 41.56 -20.03
N VAL A 339 -26.85 40.39 -19.94
CA VAL A 339 -27.27 39.62 -21.12
C VAL A 339 -28.30 40.40 -21.97
N ALA A 340 -29.23 41.12 -21.34
CA ALA A 340 -30.21 41.94 -22.07
C ALA A 340 -29.57 43.15 -22.79
N ASN A 341 -28.43 43.64 -22.32
CA ASN A 341 -27.67 44.68 -23.01
C ASN A 341 -26.81 44.10 -24.13
N ALA A 342 -26.28 42.89 -23.95
CA ALA A 342 -25.56 42.16 -25.00
C ALA A 342 -26.49 41.79 -26.17
N ALA A 343 -27.70 41.30 -25.89
CA ALA A 343 -28.71 40.94 -26.90
C ALA A 343 -29.14 42.10 -27.83
N LYS A 344 -28.92 43.36 -27.41
CA LYS A 344 -29.23 44.55 -28.22
C LYS A 344 -28.14 44.90 -29.22
N GLN A 345 -26.96 44.29 -29.11
CA GLN A 345 -25.85 44.52 -30.02
C GLN A 345 -25.91 43.44 -31.11
N ASP A 346 -26.36 43.81 -32.32
CA ASP A 346 -26.54 42.91 -33.50
C ASP A 346 -25.24 42.19 -33.97
N TYR A 347 -24.12 42.35 -33.26
CA TYR A 347 -22.83 41.73 -33.55
C TYR A 347 -22.08 41.46 -32.25
N TRP A 348 -21.62 40.23 -32.05
CA TRP A 348 -20.52 39.99 -31.12
C TRP A 348 -19.61 38.84 -31.59
N TYR A 349 -18.55 39.23 -32.28
CA TYR A 349 -17.25 38.61 -32.07
C TYR A 349 -16.34 39.77 -31.69
N ASP A 350 -16.13 39.94 -30.38
CA ASP A 350 -15.12 40.84 -29.83
C ASP A 350 -14.09 39.95 -29.13
N GLU A 351 -12.88 39.86 -29.71
CA GLU A 351 -11.76 39.05 -29.17
C GLU A 351 -11.33 39.49 -27.76
N THR A 352 -11.81 40.64 -27.28
CA THR A 352 -11.53 41.17 -25.95
C THR A 352 -12.54 40.69 -24.89
N TYR A 353 -13.73 40.22 -25.30
CA TYR A 353 -14.80 39.74 -24.45
C TYR A 353 -15.16 38.31 -24.87
N ASP A 354 -14.25 37.37 -24.60
CA ASP A 354 -14.49 35.94 -24.75
C ASP A 354 -15.45 35.46 -23.66
N VAL A 355 -16.74 35.81 -23.80
CA VAL A 355 -17.78 35.36 -22.87
C VAL A 355 -18.24 33.97 -23.29
N TYR A 356 -17.43 32.98 -22.93
CA TYR A 356 -17.90 31.64 -22.65
C TYR A 356 -18.16 31.55 -21.13
N PRO A 357 -19.21 30.85 -20.68
CA PRO A 357 -20.16 30.06 -21.46
C PRO A 357 -21.44 30.80 -21.82
N ARG A 358 -21.98 30.49 -23.01
CA ARG A 358 -23.27 31.01 -23.50
C ARG A 358 -24.39 30.21 -22.85
N PRO A 359 -25.44 30.84 -22.31
CA PRO A 359 -26.41 30.12 -21.50
C PRO A 359 -27.17 29.01 -22.24
N GLU A 360 -27.44 29.14 -23.55
CA GLU A 360 -28.13 28.07 -24.32
C GLU A 360 -27.30 27.43 -25.46
N GLY A 361 -26.08 27.92 -25.72
CA GLY A 361 -25.14 27.31 -26.66
C GLY A 361 -25.51 27.36 -28.15
N ASP A 362 -26.52 28.14 -28.57
CA ASP A 362 -27.05 28.16 -29.96
C ASP A 362 -26.24 29.04 -30.95
N GLY A 363 -25.21 29.73 -30.44
CA GLY A 363 -24.35 30.61 -31.22
C GLY A 363 -24.84 32.06 -31.33
N LYS A 364 -25.93 32.45 -30.67
CA LYS A 364 -26.47 33.81 -30.60
C LYS A 364 -26.63 34.24 -29.14
N VAL A 365 -26.86 35.54 -28.92
CA VAL A 365 -27.32 36.08 -27.64
C VAL A 365 -28.61 36.81 -27.93
N ASN A 366 -29.72 36.31 -27.41
CA ASN A 366 -31.07 36.74 -27.78
C ASN A 366 -32.03 36.71 -26.56
N GLU A 367 -33.34 36.83 -26.80
CA GLU A 367 -34.35 36.84 -25.73
C GLU A 367 -34.42 35.52 -24.94
N ASP A 368 -34.11 34.39 -25.57
CA ASP A 368 -34.09 33.07 -24.94
C ASP A 368 -32.97 33.00 -23.89
N ASP A 369 -31.76 33.50 -24.19
CA ASP A 369 -30.68 33.62 -23.21
C ASP A 369 -31.08 34.50 -22.00
N ILE A 370 -31.77 35.62 -22.24
CA ILE A 370 -32.29 36.47 -21.16
C ILE A 370 -33.27 35.69 -20.28
N HIS A 371 -34.16 34.91 -20.91
CA HIS A 371 -35.12 34.08 -20.20
C HIS A 371 -34.44 32.97 -19.40
N PHE A 372 -33.40 32.35 -19.94
CA PHE A 372 -32.63 31.31 -19.26
C PHE A 372 -31.88 31.85 -18.04
N VAL A 373 -31.09 32.93 -18.19
CA VAL A 373 -30.42 33.60 -17.06
C VAL A 373 -31.43 34.02 -16.00
N ASN A 374 -32.57 34.59 -16.40
CA ASN A 374 -33.62 34.98 -15.47
C ASN A 374 -34.30 33.78 -14.79
N SER A 375 -34.33 32.60 -15.43
CA SER A 375 -34.85 31.37 -14.83
C SER A 375 -33.90 30.78 -13.78
N MET A 376 -32.61 31.06 -13.90
CA MET A 376 -31.55 30.67 -12.97
C MET A 376 -31.33 31.68 -11.84
N LYS A 377 -32.13 32.74 -11.78
CA LYS A 377 -32.04 33.74 -10.72
C LYS A 377 -32.19 33.11 -9.33
N ASN A 378 -31.25 33.40 -8.43
CA ASN A 378 -31.18 32.80 -7.10
C ASN A 378 -31.10 31.25 -7.14
N ALA A 379 -30.56 30.66 -8.20
CA ALA A 379 -30.44 29.22 -8.36
C ALA A 379 -29.81 28.53 -7.13
N LEU A 380 -28.73 29.10 -6.60
CA LEU A 380 -28.01 28.57 -5.44
C LEU A 380 -28.80 28.64 -4.13
N ASP A 381 -29.71 29.61 -3.97
CA ASP A 381 -30.61 29.70 -2.80
C ASP A 381 -31.69 28.60 -2.82
N ASN A 382 -31.98 28.04 -3.99
CA ASN A 382 -33.03 27.05 -4.20
C ASN A 382 -32.48 25.62 -4.36
N ILE A 383 -31.17 25.41 -4.16
CA ILE A 383 -30.60 24.06 -4.16
C ILE A 383 -31.23 23.25 -3.03
N ALA A 384 -31.76 22.08 -3.40
CA ALA A 384 -32.19 21.07 -2.45
C ALA A 384 -30.94 20.41 -1.84
N TRP A 385 -30.55 20.89 -0.65
CA TRP A 385 -29.43 20.30 0.10
C TRP A 385 -29.87 19.05 0.84
N VAL A 386 -29.18 17.94 0.55
CA VAL A 386 -29.36 16.63 1.22
C VAL A 386 -28.18 16.42 2.15
N ASP A 387 -28.43 16.23 3.45
CA ASP A 387 -27.37 15.84 4.39
C ASP A 387 -26.91 14.41 4.05
N ILE A 388 -25.64 14.28 3.69
CA ILE A 388 -25.00 13.01 3.32
C ILE A 388 -23.92 12.60 4.32
N THR A 389 -23.82 13.29 5.46
CA THR A 389 -22.74 13.10 6.45
C THR A 389 -22.68 11.66 6.93
N LEU A 390 -21.53 11.02 6.73
CA LEU A 390 -21.21 9.70 7.26
C LEU A 390 -20.53 9.81 8.62
N ARG A 391 -19.47 10.62 8.70
CA ARG A 391 -18.69 10.88 9.93
C ARG A 391 -17.84 12.14 9.79
N VAL A 392 -17.43 12.69 10.93
CA VAL A 392 -16.41 13.74 11.03
C VAL A 392 -15.19 13.18 11.75
N ASP A 393 -14.02 13.28 11.13
CA ASP A 393 -12.73 12.96 11.72
C ASP A 393 -12.02 14.25 12.14
N VAL A 394 -12.21 14.57 13.42
CA VAL A 394 -11.68 15.77 14.07
C VAL A 394 -10.16 15.71 14.25
N ILE A 395 -9.54 14.53 14.15
CA ILE A 395 -8.08 14.39 14.32
C ILE A 395 -7.35 14.79 13.03
N ASN A 396 -7.96 14.49 11.88
CA ASN A 396 -7.38 14.73 10.56
C ASN A 396 -8.01 15.93 9.84
N ASN A 397 -9.00 16.58 10.45
CA ASN A 397 -9.80 17.67 9.91
C ASN A 397 -10.52 17.29 8.60
N VAL A 398 -11.21 16.13 8.61
CA VAL A 398 -11.91 15.60 7.43
C VAL A 398 -13.36 15.27 7.74
N ILE A 399 -14.27 15.70 6.85
CA ILE A 399 -15.68 15.29 6.86
C ILE A 399 -15.89 14.29 5.73
N TYR A 400 -16.61 13.21 6.03
CA TYR A 400 -16.97 12.18 5.06
C TYR A 400 -18.46 12.23 4.78
N GLY A 401 -18.82 12.11 3.51
CA GLY A 401 -20.20 11.93 3.05
C GLY A 401 -20.35 10.72 2.14
N THR A 402 -21.57 10.19 2.04
CA THR A 402 -21.88 9.04 1.16
C THR A 402 -22.89 9.46 0.09
N THR A 403 -22.58 9.19 -1.18
CA THR A 403 -23.44 9.58 -2.30
C THR A 403 -23.47 8.52 -3.38
N ASP A 404 -24.53 8.47 -4.17
CA ASP A 404 -24.70 7.64 -5.37
C ASP A 404 -24.51 8.44 -6.67
N HIS A 405 -24.25 9.74 -6.55
CA HIS A 405 -23.94 10.63 -7.67
C HIS A 405 -23.06 11.80 -7.23
N PHE A 406 -22.41 12.44 -8.19
CA PHE A 406 -21.49 13.56 -7.95
C PHE A 406 -22.13 14.87 -8.41
N SER A 407 -21.98 15.93 -7.59
CA SER A 407 -22.52 17.27 -7.82
C SER A 407 -21.80 18.25 -6.89
N ILE A 408 -22.50 19.26 -6.35
CA ILE A 408 -21.93 20.21 -5.41
C ILE A 408 -22.01 19.67 -3.98
N PHE A 409 -20.90 19.73 -3.27
CA PHE A 409 -20.77 19.34 -1.88
C PHE A 409 -20.46 20.55 -1.02
N ARG A 410 -21.17 20.71 0.09
CA ARG A 410 -21.01 21.82 1.02
C ARG A 410 -20.75 21.29 2.43
N ALA A 411 -19.69 21.73 3.07
CA ALA A 411 -19.47 21.54 4.50
C ALA A 411 -20.00 22.74 5.31
N ARG A 412 -20.65 22.49 6.45
CA ARG A 412 -21.10 23.53 7.40
C ARG A 412 -21.03 23.04 8.83
#